data_AF-A0A7W8HI72-F1
#
_entry.id   AF-A0A7W8HI72-F1
#
_cell.length_a   1.000
_cell.length_b   1.000
_cell.length_c   1.000
_cell.angle_alpha   90.00
_cell.angle_beta   90.00
_cell.angle_gamma   90.00
#
_symmetry.space_group_name_H-M   'P 1'
#
loop_
_entity.id
_entity.type
_entity.pdbx_description
1 polymer ?
#
loop_
_entity_poly.entity_id
_entity_poly.type
_entity_poly.pdbx_seq_one_letter_code
_entity_poly.pdbx_strand_id
1 'polypeptide(L)'
;MNASTTTQDAAGRRGLRWLRLAAAATLLAGAASVLAAPDRAAVEERYLQERAVCERLGADQDRAACLREAGAARAQALEGALNDGAADHRENSLARCRMLQGDDRRDCLSRMSGAGSVSGSVEGGGVLREYRTRELGAPGQPGGR
;
A
#
# COMPACT_ATOMS: atom_id res chain seq x y z
N MET A 1 -49.82 23.17 47.60
CA MET A 1 -51.03 22.98 46.77
C MET A 1 -50.81 23.73 45.46
N ASN A 2 -51.17 23.07 44.36
CA ASN A 2 -50.72 23.26 42.98
C ASN A 2 -51.38 24.44 42.23
N ALA A 3 -50.74 24.92 41.16
CA ALA A 3 -51.29 25.11 39.79
C ALA A 3 -50.32 26.01 38.96
N SER A 4 -49.55 25.47 38.00
CA SER A 4 -49.89 25.33 36.56
C SER A 4 -49.57 26.59 35.74
N THR A 5 -48.44 26.63 35.00
CA THR A 5 -48.32 26.38 33.53
C THR A 5 -49.14 27.37 32.69
N THR A 6 -48.67 28.06 31.64
CA THR A 6 -48.09 27.52 30.39
C THR A 6 -47.84 28.72 29.45
N THR A 7 -46.63 28.95 28.91
CA THR A 7 -46.38 29.75 27.68
C THR A 7 -44.90 29.69 27.24
N GLN A 8 -44.32 28.48 27.15
CA GLN A 8 -42.98 28.27 26.56
C GLN A 8 -43.03 27.16 25.51
N ASP A 9 -43.69 27.36 24.37
CA ASP A 9 -43.76 26.30 23.33
C ASP A 9 -43.62 26.77 21.86
N ALA A 10 -43.55 28.07 21.59
CA ALA A 10 -43.50 28.55 20.20
C ALA A 10 -42.07 28.72 19.64
N ALA A 11 -41.07 29.00 20.49
CA ALA A 11 -39.72 29.36 20.06
C ALA A 11 -38.80 28.14 19.82
N GLY A 12 -38.95 27.05 20.60
CA GLY A 12 -38.06 25.88 20.52
C GLY A 12 -38.25 25.01 19.27
N ARG A 13 -39.46 24.99 18.70
CA ARG A 13 -39.82 24.14 17.54
C ARG A 13 -39.24 24.64 16.22
N ARG A 14 -38.95 25.93 16.10
CA ARG A 14 -38.35 26.52 14.89
C ARG A 14 -36.85 26.21 14.86
N GLY A 15 -36.12 26.45 15.94
CA GLY A 15 -34.68 26.14 16.03
C GLY A 15 -34.35 24.67 15.79
N LEU A 16 -35.19 23.75 16.29
CA LEU A 16 -34.96 22.31 16.14
C LEU A 16 -35.18 21.79 14.70
N ARG A 17 -35.98 22.49 13.88
CA ARG A 17 -36.16 22.16 12.45
C ARG A 17 -34.95 22.58 11.61
N TRP A 18 -34.34 23.73 11.92
CA TRP A 18 -33.12 24.20 11.26
C TRP A 18 -31.89 23.36 11.65
N LEU A 19 -31.81 22.93 12.92
CA LEU A 19 -30.78 21.99 13.38
C LEU A 19 -30.92 20.58 12.77
N ARG A 20 -32.14 20.12 12.47
CA ARG A 20 -32.37 18.83 11.79
C ARG A 20 -32.06 18.87 10.29
N LEU A 21 -32.26 20.01 9.61
CA LEU A 21 -31.88 20.18 8.20
C LEU A 21 -30.36 20.34 8.03
N ALA A 22 -29.67 20.99 8.97
CA ALA A 22 -28.21 21.09 8.95
C ALA A 22 -27.51 19.77 9.29
N ALA A 23 -28.07 18.95 10.19
CA ALA A 23 -27.52 17.64 10.55
C ALA A 23 -27.73 16.56 9.48
N ALA A 24 -28.72 16.72 8.58
CA ALA A 24 -28.94 15.78 7.47
C ALA A 24 -27.98 16.02 6.28
N ALA A 25 -27.41 17.23 6.15
CA ALA A 25 -26.48 17.57 5.07
C ALA A 25 -25.02 17.21 5.39
N THR A 26 -24.63 17.14 6.67
CA THR A 26 -23.25 16.80 7.08
C THR A 26 -22.99 15.29 7.18
N LEU A 27 -24.02 14.45 7.20
CA LEU A 27 -23.89 12.99 7.23
C LEU A 27 -23.72 12.34 5.84
N LEU A 28 -23.79 13.11 4.75
CA LEU A 28 -23.53 12.62 3.38
C LEU A 28 -22.11 12.91 2.86
N ALA A 29 -21.25 13.54 3.67
CA ALA A 29 -19.86 13.84 3.30
C ALA A 29 -18.85 12.80 3.84
N GLY A 30 -19.32 11.61 4.23
CA GLY A 30 -18.51 10.52 4.74
C GLY A 30 -18.11 9.52 3.66
N ALA A 31 -16.91 9.66 3.13
CA ALA A 31 -16.08 8.62 2.49
C ALA A 31 -16.77 7.73 1.43
N ALA A 32 -17.02 8.27 0.24
CA ALA A 32 -16.94 7.45 -0.96
C ALA A 32 -15.45 7.24 -1.28
N SER A 33 -14.83 6.22 -0.68
CA SER A 33 -13.63 5.63 -1.25
C SER A 33 -14.08 4.99 -2.57
N VAL A 34 -13.98 5.72 -3.67
CA VAL A 34 -14.17 5.13 -5.00
C VAL A 34 -13.02 4.14 -5.17
N LEU A 35 -13.32 2.86 -4.96
CA LEU A 35 -12.47 1.80 -5.44
C LEU A 35 -12.52 1.94 -6.96
N ALA A 36 -11.46 2.49 -7.55
CA ALA A 36 -11.41 2.72 -8.98
C ALA A 36 -11.61 1.36 -9.66
N ALA A 37 -12.66 1.25 -10.47
CA ALA A 37 -12.86 0.04 -11.26
C ALA A 37 -11.64 -0.15 -12.17
N PRO A 38 -11.17 -1.40 -12.38
CA PRO A 38 -10.00 -1.63 -13.22
C PRO A 38 -10.25 -1.07 -14.62
N ASP A 39 -9.28 -0.33 -15.15
CA ASP A 39 -9.30 0.13 -16.53
C ASP A 39 -9.16 -1.10 -17.44
N ARG A 40 -10.31 -1.61 -17.89
CA ARG A 40 -10.38 -2.81 -18.73
C ARG A 40 -9.57 -2.67 -20.02
N ALA A 41 -9.45 -1.45 -20.57
CA ALA A 41 -8.69 -1.22 -21.79
C ALA A 41 -7.19 -1.36 -21.50
N ALA A 42 -6.70 -0.75 -20.42
CA ALA A 42 -5.30 -0.88 -20.00
C ALA A 42 -4.94 -2.33 -19.62
N VAL A 43 -5.86 -3.06 -18.97
CA VAL A 43 -5.66 -4.48 -18.64
C VAL A 43 -5.55 -5.35 -19.90
N GLU A 44 -6.41 -5.11 -20.90
CA GLU A 44 -6.34 -5.85 -22.16
C GLU A 44 -5.09 -5.50 -22.96
N GLU A 45 -4.70 -4.22 -22.99
CA GLU A 45 -3.46 -3.79 -23.64
C GLU A 45 -2.24 -4.51 -23.03
N ARG A 46 -2.14 -4.53 -21.69
CA ARG A 46 -1.05 -5.22 -20.98
C ARG A 46 -1.03 -6.71 -21.29
N TYR A 47 -2.19 -7.35 -21.32
CA TYR A 47 -2.30 -8.77 -21.69
C TYR A 47 -1.83 -9.03 -23.14
N LEU A 48 -2.20 -8.18 -24.10
CA LEU A 48 -1.75 -8.34 -25.49
C LEU A 48 -0.23 -8.17 -25.61
N GLN A 49 0.36 -7.24 -24.87
CA GLN A 49 1.81 -7.06 -24.80
C GLN A 49 2.50 -8.31 -24.22
N GLU A 50 2.02 -8.84 -23.09
CA GLU A 50 2.55 -10.06 -22.47
C GLU A 50 2.44 -11.27 -23.39
N ARG A 51 1.30 -11.46 -24.06
CA ARG A 51 1.14 -12.52 -25.07
C ARG A 51 2.16 -12.39 -26.19
N ALA A 52 2.38 -11.19 -26.72
CA ALA A 52 3.35 -10.97 -27.79
C ALA A 52 4.80 -11.29 -27.35
N VAL A 53 5.10 -11.22 -26.04
CA VAL A 53 6.35 -11.71 -25.47
C VAL A 53 6.35 -13.24 -25.40
N CYS A 54 5.27 -13.87 -24.92
CA CYS A 54 5.15 -15.33 -24.84
C CYS A 54 5.30 -16.01 -26.21
N GLU A 55 4.79 -15.39 -27.28
CA GLU A 55 4.90 -15.91 -28.66
C GLU A 55 6.33 -15.99 -29.18
N ARG A 56 7.28 -15.30 -28.55
CA ARG A 56 8.71 -15.34 -28.91
C ARG A 56 9.46 -16.48 -28.22
N LEU A 57 8.81 -17.20 -27.29
CA LEU A 57 9.41 -18.32 -26.58
C LEU A 57 9.45 -19.56 -27.49
N GLY A 58 10.64 -20.15 -27.63
CA GLY A 58 10.88 -21.25 -28.57
C GLY A 58 10.44 -22.64 -28.08
N ALA A 59 10.31 -22.86 -26.77
CA ALA A 59 9.84 -24.13 -26.22
C ALA A 59 8.33 -24.09 -25.95
N ASP A 60 7.61 -25.10 -26.42
CA ASP A 60 6.15 -25.17 -26.27
C ASP A 60 5.70 -25.15 -24.80
N GLN A 61 6.48 -25.77 -23.90
CA GLN A 61 6.17 -25.80 -22.48
C GLN A 61 6.33 -24.41 -21.82
N ASP A 62 7.37 -23.65 -22.20
CA ASP A 62 7.63 -22.30 -21.69
C ASP A 62 6.59 -21.31 -22.23
N ARG A 63 6.25 -21.41 -23.52
CA ARG A 63 5.18 -20.63 -24.13
C ARG A 63 3.84 -20.90 -23.47
N ALA A 64 3.51 -22.18 -23.23
CA ALA A 64 2.26 -22.54 -22.56
C ALA A 64 2.21 -22.04 -21.12
N ALA A 65 3.32 -22.09 -20.36
CA ALA A 65 3.40 -21.53 -19.02
C ALA A 65 3.19 -20.01 -19.03
N CYS A 66 3.93 -19.30 -19.89
CA CYS A 66 3.81 -17.85 -20.06
C CYS A 66 2.37 -17.43 -20.39
N LEU A 67 1.71 -18.09 -21.35
CA LEU A 67 0.33 -17.76 -21.71
C LEU A 67 -0.67 -18.03 -20.58
N ARG A 68 -0.43 -19.07 -19.75
CA ARG A 68 -1.26 -19.32 -18.55
C ARG A 68 -1.07 -18.23 -17.51
N GLU A 69 0.17 -17.81 -17.26
CA GLU A 69 0.49 -16.74 -16.30
C GLU A 69 -0.08 -15.40 -16.74
N ALA A 70 0.10 -15.01 -18.01
CA ALA A 70 -0.51 -13.80 -18.58
C ALA A 70 -2.04 -13.82 -18.48
N GLY A 71 -2.67 -14.98 -18.74
CA GLY A 71 -4.11 -15.16 -18.58
C GLY A 71 -4.58 -15.01 -17.13
N ALA A 72 -3.83 -15.58 -16.18
CA ALA A 72 -4.11 -15.45 -14.76
C ALA A 72 -3.96 -14.00 -14.28
N ALA A 73 -2.90 -13.31 -14.70
CA ALA A 73 -2.68 -11.89 -14.40
C ALA A 73 -3.83 -11.02 -14.93
N ARG A 74 -4.27 -11.23 -16.18
CA ARG A 74 -5.44 -10.56 -16.75
C ARG A 74 -6.71 -10.81 -15.93
N ALA A 75 -6.99 -12.05 -15.57
CA ALA A 75 -8.19 -12.40 -14.80
C ALA A 75 -8.21 -11.68 -13.44
N GLN A 76 -7.10 -11.72 -12.70
CA GLN A 76 -6.97 -11.01 -11.42
C GLN A 76 -7.06 -9.49 -11.58
N ALA A 77 -6.50 -8.93 -12.65
CA ALA A 77 -6.59 -7.50 -12.93
C ALA A 77 -8.04 -7.07 -13.18
N LEU A 78 -8.81 -7.86 -13.94
CA LEU A 78 -10.23 -7.60 -14.20
C LEU A 78 -11.12 -7.75 -12.97
N GLU A 79 -10.73 -8.63 -12.04
CA GLU A 79 -11.35 -8.78 -10.72
C GLU A 79 -11.00 -7.61 -9.77
N GLY A 80 -10.06 -6.75 -10.15
CA GLY A 80 -9.55 -5.67 -9.29
C GLY A 80 -8.71 -6.20 -8.11
N ALA A 81 -8.22 -7.45 -8.21
CA ALA A 81 -7.44 -8.11 -7.16
C ALA A 81 -5.94 -7.79 -7.24
N LEU A 82 -5.46 -7.26 -8.36
CA LEU A 82 -4.08 -6.78 -8.49
C LEU A 82 -3.93 -5.40 -7.88
N ASN A 83 -3.22 -5.34 -6.75
CA ASN A 83 -2.75 -4.09 -6.19
C ASN A 83 -1.27 -3.89 -6.51
N ASP A 84 -0.99 -3.26 -7.66
CA ASP A 84 0.36 -3.00 -8.17
C ASP A 84 0.90 -1.62 -7.73
N GLY A 85 0.33 -1.02 -6.68
CA GLY A 85 0.71 0.31 -6.22
C GLY A 85 2.15 0.37 -5.69
N ALA A 86 3.02 1.16 -6.34
CA ALA A 86 4.39 1.41 -5.86
C ALA A 86 4.44 1.98 -4.42
N ALA A 87 3.38 2.68 -4.00
CA ALA A 87 3.21 3.14 -2.62
C ALA A 87 3.05 1.97 -1.63
N ASP A 88 2.29 0.94 -2.00
CA ASP A 88 2.02 -0.23 -1.16
C ASP A 88 3.25 -1.13 -1.04
N HIS A 89 4.06 -1.23 -2.10
CA HIS A 89 5.33 -1.95 -2.03
C HIS A 89 6.32 -1.30 -1.05
N ARG A 90 6.42 0.03 -1.05
CA ARG A 90 7.30 0.75 -0.12
C ARG A 90 6.77 0.74 1.31
N GLU A 91 5.45 0.85 1.49
CA GLU A 91 4.87 0.70 2.82
C GLU A 91 5.10 -0.72 3.37
N ASN A 92 4.88 -1.75 2.54
CA ASN A 92 5.10 -3.14 2.93
C ASN A 92 6.57 -3.39 3.31
N SER A 93 7.52 -2.87 2.52
CA SER A 93 8.95 -3.05 2.83
C SER A 93 9.32 -2.44 4.17
N LEU A 94 8.81 -1.25 4.49
CA LEU A 94 9.03 -0.60 5.79
C LEU A 94 8.27 -1.29 6.93
N ALA A 95 7.09 -1.84 6.66
CA ALA A 95 6.30 -2.57 7.65
C ALA A 95 7.03 -3.80 8.19
N ARG A 96 7.86 -4.46 7.38
CA ARG A 96 8.70 -5.59 7.80
C ARG A 96 9.69 -5.22 8.91
N CYS A 97 10.15 -3.97 8.97
CA CYS A 97 11.07 -3.53 10.02
C CYS A 97 10.40 -3.33 11.40
N ARG A 98 9.06 -3.34 11.49
CA ARG A 98 8.33 -3.02 12.73
C ARG A 98 8.58 -4.02 13.87
N MET A 99 8.93 -5.26 13.55
CA MET A 99 9.23 -6.32 14.52
C MET A 99 10.60 -6.17 15.19
N LEU A 100 11.50 -5.38 14.61
CA LEU A 100 12.85 -5.15 15.12
C LEU A 100 12.85 -3.99 16.13
N GLN A 101 13.87 -3.96 16.99
CA GLN A 101 14.06 -2.93 18.01
C GLN A 101 15.47 -2.32 17.91
N GLY A 102 15.68 -1.19 18.60
CA GLY A 102 17.01 -0.57 18.71
C GLY A 102 17.71 -0.32 17.37
N ASP A 103 19.00 -0.67 17.31
CA ASP A 103 19.86 -0.50 16.14
C ASP A 103 19.39 -1.35 14.95
N ASP A 104 18.90 -2.58 15.18
CA ASP A 104 18.39 -3.46 14.12
C ASP A 104 17.23 -2.84 13.35
N ARG A 105 16.32 -2.14 14.06
CA ARG A 105 15.22 -1.43 13.41
C ARG A 105 15.72 -0.28 12.54
N ARG A 106 16.67 0.50 13.03
CA ARG A 106 17.28 1.61 12.28
C ARG A 106 18.00 1.11 11.03
N ASP A 107 18.77 0.04 11.17
CA ASP A 107 19.52 -0.55 10.06
C ASP A 107 18.60 -1.17 9.02
N CYS A 108 17.53 -1.86 9.44
CA CYS A 108 16.50 -2.36 8.54
C CYS A 108 15.85 -1.23 7.74
N LEU A 109 15.42 -0.16 8.42
CA LEU A 109 14.80 0.98 7.74
C LEU A 109 15.74 1.61 6.73
N SER A 110 17.03 1.74 7.07
CA SER A 110 18.07 2.28 6.19
C SER A 110 18.24 1.43 4.93
N ARG A 111 18.31 0.09 5.09
CA ARG A 111 18.39 -0.85 3.97
C ARG A 111 17.13 -0.78 3.09
N MET A 112 15.94 -0.77 3.70
CA MET A 112 14.67 -0.72 2.98
C MET A 112 14.42 0.63 2.27
N SER A 113 15.00 1.73 2.77
CA SER A 113 14.98 3.03 2.10
C SER A 113 16.05 3.19 1.00
N GLY A 114 16.85 2.15 0.75
CA GLY A 114 17.84 2.12 -0.33
C GLY A 114 19.22 2.68 0.05
N ALA A 115 19.56 2.77 1.34
CA ALA A 115 20.91 3.13 1.75
C ALA A 115 21.91 2.02 1.38
N GLY A 116 23.15 2.42 1.07
CA GLY A 116 24.23 1.52 0.68
C GLY A 116 24.62 1.65 -0.79
N SER A 117 25.38 0.67 -1.29
CA SER A 117 25.78 0.58 -2.68
C SER A 117 25.10 -0.60 -3.36
N VAL A 118 24.91 -0.49 -4.67
CA VAL A 118 24.34 -1.55 -5.52
C VAL A 118 25.34 -1.85 -6.64
N SER A 119 25.61 -3.13 -6.87
CA SER A 119 26.51 -3.58 -7.93
C SER A 119 25.99 -4.86 -8.61
N GLY A 120 26.49 -5.16 -9.80
CA GLY A 120 26.04 -6.29 -10.62
C GLY A 120 24.86 -5.95 -11.54
N SER A 121 24.32 -6.98 -12.19
CA SER A 121 23.18 -6.88 -13.10
C SER A 121 22.41 -8.21 -13.16
N VAL A 122 21.15 -8.15 -13.59
CA VAL A 122 20.33 -9.35 -13.78
C VAL A 122 20.96 -10.27 -14.83
N GLU A 123 21.42 -9.70 -15.94
CA GLU A 123 22.13 -10.44 -16.99
C GLU A 123 23.43 -11.09 -16.47
N GLY A 124 24.16 -10.38 -15.61
CA GLY A 124 25.39 -10.87 -14.97
C GLY A 124 25.16 -11.89 -13.84
N GLY A 125 23.91 -12.34 -13.63
CA GLY A 125 23.57 -13.38 -12.66
C GLY A 125 23.25 -12.88 -11.25
N GLY A 126 23.20 -11.57 -11.01
CA GLY A 126 22.77 -11.05 -9.73
C GLY A 126 23.04 -9.57 -9.50
N VAL A 127 22.23 -8.99 -8.59
CA VAL A 127 22.42 -7.63 -8.06
C VAL A 127 22.76 -7.74 -6.58
N LEU A 128 23.95 -7.28 -6.20
CA LEU A 128 24.39 -7.23 -4.81
C LEU A 128 24.10 -5.85 -4.22
N ARG A 129 23.62 -5.83 -2.98
CA ARG A 129 23.36 -4.62 -2.20
C ARG A 129 24.15 -4.68 -0.90
N GLU A 130 25.04 -3.72 -0.67
CA GLU A 130 25.87 -3.66 0.53
C GLU A 130 25.53 -2.42 1.37
N TYR A 131 25.28 -2.64 2.66
CA TYR A 131 25.14 -1.59 3.66
C TYR A 131 25.99 -1.94 4.87
N ARG A 132 26.78 -0.97 5.37
CA ARG A 132 27.72 -1.17 6.48
C ARG A 132 27.51 -0.12 7.57
N THR A 133 27.16 -0.59 8.76
CA THR A 133 27.15 0.21 9.99
C THR A 133 28.48 0.03 10.70
N ARG A 134 29.11 1.13 11.15
CA ARG A 134 30.31 1.08 12.00
C ARG A 134 29.93 1.53 13.39
N GLU A 135 30.02 0.62 14.35
CA GLU A 135 29.90 0.97 15.76
C GLU A 135 31.27 1.47 16.24
N LEU A 136 31.34 2.73 16.67
CA LEU A 136 32.49 3.18 17.44
C LEU A 136 32.33 2.58 18.84
N GLY A 137 33.16 1.58 19.16
CA GLY A 137 33.21 1.05 20.51
C GLY A 137 33.40 2.18 21.52
N ALA A 138 32.67 2.13 22.63
CA ALA A 138 32.81 3.12 23.69
C ALA A 138 34.29 3.22 24.12
N PRO A 139 34.85 4.43 24.29
CA PRO A 139 36.23 4.56 24.74
C PRO A 139 36.38 3.98 26.15
N GLY A 140 37.14 2.88 26.26
CA GLY A 140 37.65 2.34 27.53
C GLY A 140 36.74 1.37 28.26
N GLN A 141 36.66 0.12 27.80
CA GLN A 141 36.50 -1.02 28.72
C GLN A 141 37.85 -1.76 28.80
N PRO A 142 38.62 -1.60 29.89
CA PRO A 142 39.77 -2.46 30.11
C PRO A 142 39.30 -3.89 30.28
N GLY A 143 39.81 -4.79 29.44
CA GLY A 143 39.50 -6.21 29.47
C GLY A 143 39.73 -6.78 30.88
N GLY A 144 38.64 -7.21 31.52
CA GLY A 144 38.68 -8.02 32.73
C GLY A 144 39.22 -9.41 32.40
N ARG A 145 40.16 -9.83 33.25
CA ARG A 145 40.98 -11.04 33.14
C ARG A 145 40.18 -12.34 33.18
#